data_AF-A0A5P9J459-F1
#
_entry.id   AF-A0A5P9J459-F1
#
_cell.length_a   1.000
_cell.length_b   1.000
_cell.length_c   1.000
_cell.angle_alpha   90.00
_cell.angle_beta   90.00
_cell.angle_gamma   90.00
#
_symmetry.space_group_name_H-M   'P 1'
#
loop_
_entity.id
_entity.type
_entity.pdbx_description
1 polymer ?
#
loop_
_entity_poly.entity_id
_entity_poly.type
_entity_poly.pdbx_seq_one_letter_code
_entity_poly.pdbx_strand_id
1 'polypeptide(L)'
;MQLSLLKLQECNGMKLLNPFDLPSDMCVVFKKGSPDSKKHFLIISSESIDVLINLSPPKYGKPDIPDFYVNQVEFPKLTLPLIAKTIEEKFWSSSSEGGLPSGVNRTDIFVNGEKVTIYREMNVGAPLRKGFRITNFSRPSRKFKENFQDFWLTDDELLNEGVLQAFKECA
;
A
#
# COMPACT_ATOMS: atom_id res chain seq x y z
N MET A 1 -29.88 3.43 32.57
CA MET A 1 -29.40 2.10 32.20
C MET A 1 -28.85 2.20 30.78
N GLN A 2 -27.53 2.14 30.68
CA GLN A 2 -26.69 2.50 29.55
C GLN A 2 -26.23 1.21 28.88
N LEU A 3 -26.67 0.96 27.63
CA LEU A 3 -26.19 -0.08 26.69
C LEU A 3 -27.06 0.14 25.43
N SER A 4 -26.59 0.55 24.26
CA SER A 4 -25.32 0.29 23.60
C SER A 4 -25.07 1.39 22.55
N LEU A 5 -24.28 2.40 22.94
CA LEU A 5 -23.55 3.25 21.99
C LEU A 5 -22.39 2.42 21.45
N LEU A 6 -22.62 1.64 20.40
CA LEU A 6 -21.58 1.10 19.53
C LEU A 6 -22.21 0.67 18.20
N LYS A 7 -22.86 1.64 17.54
CA LYS A 7 -22.68 1.74 16.09
C LYS A 7 -21.20 2.04 15.91
N LEU A 8 -20.39 1.01 15.67
CA LEU A 8 -19.11 1.18 14.99
C LEU A 8 -19.44 2.08 13.80
N GLN A 9 -18.95 3.32 13.84
CA GLN A 9 -18.95 4.18 12.66
C GLN A 9 -18.46 3.32 11.52
N GLU A 10 -19.29 3.17 10.48
CA GLU A 10 -18.84 2.63 9.21
C GLU A 10 -17.62 3.46 8.82
N CYS A 11 -16.43 2.87 8.94
CA CYS A 11 -15.22 3.50 8.46
C CYS A 11 -15.47 3.77 6.98
N ASN A 12 -15.48 5.04 6.55
CA ASN A 12 -15.66 5.52 5.18
C ASN A 12 -14.59 5.02 4.17
N GLY A 13 -13.93 3.89 4.44
CA GLY A 13 -13.08 3.20 3.49
C GLY A 13 -13.91 2.31 2.55
N MET A 14 -13.30 1.87 1.46
CA MET A 14 -13.93 0.94 0.52
C MET A 14 -14.40 -0.36 1.23
N LYS A 15 -15.12 -1.25 0.54
CA LYS A 15 -15.35 -2.61 1.05
C LYS A 15 -14.07 -3.46 0.89
N LEU A 16 -13.84 -4.44 1.78
CA LEU A 16 -12.71 -5.36 1.64
C LEU A 16 -12.82 -6.08 0.29
N LEU A 17 -11.75 -6.10 -0.49
CA LEU A 17 -11.71 -6.78 -1.78
C LEU A 17 -11.27 -8.23 -1.62
N ASN A 18 -11.94 -9.11 -2.37
CA ASN A 18 -11.47 -10.46 -2.65
C ASN A 18 -10.80 -10.46 -4.04
N PRO A 19 -9.47 -10.62 -4.15
CA PRO A 19 -8.79 -10.60 -5.44
C PRO A 19 -9.19 -11.74 -6.40
N PHE A 20 -9.92 -12.75 -5.92
CA PHE A 20 -10.42 -13.87 -6.70
C PHE A 20 -11.88 -13.70 -7.15
N ASP A 21 -12.55 -12.65 -6.70
CA ASP A 21 -13.95 -12.33 -7.00
C ASP A 21 -14.12 -10.81 -6.95
N LEU A 22 -13.58 -10.13 -7.98
CA LEU A 22 -13.53 -8.68 -8.03
C LEU A 22 -14.82 -8.08 -8.62
N PRO A 23 -15.19 -6.87 -8.18
CA PRO A 23 -16.17 -6.04 -8.89
C PRO A 23 -15.83 -5.91 -10.38
N SER A 24 -16.84 -5.81 -11.23
CA SER A 24 -16.66 -5.79 -12.70
C SER A 24 -15.89 -4.58 -13.22
N ASP A 25 -15.81 -3.50 -12.44
CA ASP A 25 -15.08 -2.27 -12.74
C ASP A 25 -13.62 -2.30 -12.23
N MET A 26 -13.19 -3.42 -11.64
CA MET A 26 -11.84 -3.60 -11.10
C MET A 26 -11.10 -4.76 -11.75
N CYS A 27 -9.80 -4.60 -11.95
CA CYS A 27 -8.94 -5.65 -12.47
C CYS A 27 -7.61 -5.72 -11.73
N VAL A 28 -7.01 -6.91 -11.70
CA VAL A 28 -5.64 -7.09 -11.23
C VAL A 28 -4.71 -6.62 -12.36
N VAL A 29 -3.96 -5.54 -12.13
CA VAL A 29 -2.99 -5.01 -13.09
C VAL A 29 -1.57 -5.50 -12.83
N PHE A 30 -1.30 -5.97 -11.61
CA PHE A 30 -0.03 -6.57 -11.25
C PHE A 30 -0.21 -7.62 -10.17
N LYS A 31 0.56 -8.70 -10.27
CA LYS A 31 0.63 -9.75 -9.25
C LYS A 31 2.05 -10.29 -9.15
N LYS A 32 2.55 -10.40 -7.93
CA LYS A 32 3.75 -11.18 -7.61
C LYS A 32 3.51 -12.13 -6.45
N GLY A 33 4.30 -13.20 -6.43
CA GLY A 33 4.25 -14.27 -5.45
C GLY A 33 4.68 -15.58 -6.10
N SER A 34 5.35 -16.44 -5.36
CA SER A 34 5.68 -17.78 -5.85
C SER A 34 4.39 -18.61 -5.96
N PRO A 35 4.23 -19.46 -6.99
CA PRO A 35 3.16 -20.45 -7.05
C PRO A 35 3.03 -21.27 -5.76
N ASP A 36 4.18 -21.54 -5.12
CA ASP A 36 4.26 -22.35 -3.89
C ASP A 36 4.00 -21.53 -2.62
N SER A 37 4.08 -20.20 -2.71
CA SER A 37 3.81 -19.32 -1.60
C SER A 37 2.34 -18.89 -1.62
N LYS A 38 1.60 -19.19 -0.54
CA LYS A 38 0.29 -18.57 -0.25
C LYS A 38 0.39 -17.07 0.07
N LYS A 39 1.50 -16.41 -0.30
CA LYS A 39 1.73 -14.98 -0.13
C LYS A 39 1.70 -14.33 -1.50
N HIS A 40 0.84 -13.34 -1.65
CA HIS A 40 0.71 -12.61 -2.90
C HIS A 40 0.71 -11.12 -2.63
N PHE A 41 1.41 -10.37 -3.48
CA PHE A 41 1.23 -8.93 -3.59
C PHE A 41 0.48 -8.66 -4.89
N LEU A 42 -0.57 -7.85 -4.82
CA LEU A 42 -1.39 -7.48 -5.95
C LEU A 42 -1.59 -5.97 -6.00
N ILE A 43 -1.65 -5.45 -7.22
CA ILE A 43 -2.20 -4.12 -7.51
C ILE A 43 -3.52 -4.34 -8.23
N ILE A 44 -4.59 -3.79 -7.66
CA ILE A 44 -5.93 -3.82 -8.23
C ILE A 44 -6.29 -2.39 -8.61
N SER A 45 -6.79 -2.20 -9.82
CA SER A 45 -7.07 -0.87 -10.35
C SER A 45 -8.50 -0.76 -10.85
N SER A 46 -9.03 0.45 -10.77
CA SER A 46 -10.26 0.92 -11.40
C SER A 46 -9.99 2.28 -12.08
N GLU A 47 -11.02 2.93 -12.62
CA GLU A 47 -10.88 4.29 -13.15
C GLU A 47 -10.49 5.34 -12.10
N SER A 48 -10.83 5.14 -10.83
CA SER A 48 -10.71 6.20 -9.79
C SER A 48 -9.73 5.87 -8.67
N ILE A 49 -9.39 4.60 -8.48
CA ILE A 49 -8.59 4.14 -7.36
C ILE A 49 -7.62 3.03 -7.78
N ASP A 50 -6.45 3.01 -7.13
CA ASP A 50 -5.56 1.88 -7.09
C ASP A 50 -5.51 1.32 -5.66
N VAL A 51 -5.48 0.00 -5.55
CA VAL A 51 -5.51 -0.73 -4.27
C VAL A 51 -4.33 -1.69 -4.22
N LEU A 52 -3.50 -1.58 -3.17
CA LEU A 52 -2.43 -2.54 -2.92
C LEU A 52 -2.94 -3.60 -1.94
N ILE A 53 -2.73 -4.87 -2.28
CA ILE A 53 -3.13 -6.00 -1.44
C ILE A 53 -1.95 -6.92 -1.20
N ASN A 54 -1.68 -7.19 0.08
CA ASN A 54 -0.86 -8.32 0.51
C ASN A 54 -1.77 -9.43 1.05
N LEU A 55 -1.78 -10.58 0.37
CA LEU A 55 -2.37 -11.81 0.84
C LEU A 55 -1.34 -12.62 1.62
N SER A 56 -1.78 -13.27 2.69
CA SER A 56 -0.96 -14.21 3.45
C SER A 56 -1.81 -15.35 3.99
N PRO A 57 -1.24 -16.56 4.17
CA PRO A 57 -2.00 -17.67 4.75
C PRO A 57 -2.39 -17.32 6.19
N PRO A 58 -3.56 -17.77 6.66
CA PRO A 58 -3.97 -17.59 8.03
C PRO A 58 -2.98 -18.28 8.96
N LYS A 59 -2.69 -17.62 10.08
CA LYS A 59 -1.86 -18.16 11.16
C LYS A 59 -2.69 -18.42 12.41
N TYR A 60 -3.62 -17.52 12.74
CA TYR A 60 -4.45 -17.57 13.94
C TYR A 60 -5.80 -16.84 13.77
N GLY A 61 -6.90 -17.48 14.15
CA GLY A 61 -8.22 -16.84 14.07
C GLY A 61 -8.83 -16.85 12.67
N LYS A 62 -9.93 -16.11 12.50
CA LYS A 62 -10.75 -16.16 11.28
C LYS A 62 -10.06 -15.38 10.14
N PRO A 63 -9.89 -15.98 8.95
CA PRO A 63 -9.33 -15.27 7.79
C PRO A 63 -10.30 -14.20 7.27
N ASP A 64 -9.75 -13.22 6.54
CA ASP A 64 -10.50 -12.08 6.01
C ASP A 64 -11.34 -12.50 4.79
N ILE A 65 -10.79 -13.41 3.97
CA ILE A 65 -11.43 -14.13 2.85
C ILE A 65 -11.06 -15.62 2.95
N PRO A 66 -11.69 -16.57 2.22
CA PRO A 66 -11.30 -17.98 2.28
C PRO A 66 -9.78 -18.17 2.10
N ASP A 67 -9.14 -18.83 3.07
CA ASP A 67 -7.71 -19.14 3.11
C ASP A 67 -6.70 -17.97 3.17
N PHE A 68 -7.13 -16.71 3.36
CA PHE A 68 -6.19 -15.58 3.41
C PHE A 68 -6.53 -14.50 4.45
N TYR A 69 -5.50 -13.95 5.07
CA TYR A 69 -5.54 -12.57 5.56
C TYR A 69 -5.21 -11.61 4.44
N VAL A 70 -5.89 -10.47 4.44
CA VAL A 70 -5.79 -9.42 3.43
C VAL A 70 -5.30 -8.14 4.12
N ASN A 71 -4.11 -7.67 3.78
CA ASN A 71 -3.71 -6.30 4.08
C ASN A 71 -4.01 -5.43 2.86
N GLN A 72 -5.00 -4.56 2.96
CA GLN A 72 -5.47 -3.72 1.87
C GLN A 72 -5.24 -2.24 2.21
N VAL A 73 -4.63 -1.52 1.28
CA VAL A 73 -4.52 -0.05 1.32
C VAL A 73 -4.98 0.55 0.01
N GLU A 74 -5.48 1.77 0.09
CA GLU A 74 -6.21 2.44 -0.97
C GLU A 74 -5.54 3.78 -1.31
N PHE A 75 -5.44 4.07 -2.60
CA PHE A 75 -4.88 5.32 -3.08
C PHE A 75 -5.68 5.87 -4.26
N PRO A 76 -5.94 7.18 -4.34
CA PRO A 76 -6.48 7.79 -5.56
C PRO A 76 -5.69 7.38 -6.79
N LYS A 77 -6.36 7.28 -7.94
CA LYS A 77 -5.68 7.10 -9.23
C LYS A 77 -4.55 8.12 -9.39
N LEU A 78 -3.47 7.73 -10.07
CA LEU A 78 -2.22 8.50 -10.26
C LEU A 78 -1.30 8.58 -9.04
N THR A 79 -1.73 8.08 -7.86
CA THR A 79 -0.85 8.07 -6.68
C THR A 79 0.32 7.12 -6.83
N LEU A 80 0.11 5.89 -7.34
CA LEU A 80 1.20 4.92 -7.50
C LEU A 80 2.30 5.39 -8.46
N PRO A 81 2.00 5.94 -9.65
CA PRO A 81 3.02 6.54 -10.51
C PRO A 81 3.79 7.67 -9.82
N LEU A 82 3.08 8.52 -9.05
CA LEU A 82 3.71 9.61 -8.32
C LEU A 82 4.61 9.11 -7.18
N ILE A 83 4.24 8.02 -6.50
CA ILE A 83 5.11 7.35 -5.53
C ILE A 83 6.38 6.86 -6.22
N ALA A 84 6.27 6.15 -7.35
CA ALA A 84 7.43 5.64 -8.08
C ALA A 84 8.38 6.77 -8.49
N LYS A 85 7.84 7.82 -9.12
CA LYS A 85 8.60 9.02 -9.48
C LYS A 85 9.28 9.65 -8.27
N THR A 86 8.57 9.76 -7.14
CA THR A 86 9.12 10.35 -5.92
C THR A 86 10.26 9.51 -5.34
N ILE A 87 10.13 8.18 -5.36
CA ILE A 87 11.22 7.28 -4.92
C ILE A 87 12.48 7.53 -5.75
N GLU A 88 12.36 7.56 -7.07
CA GLU A 88 13.50 7.74 -7.98
C GLU A 88 14.13 9.14 -7.86
N GLU A 89 13.31 10.19 -7.96
CA GLU A 89 13.79 11.58 -8.01
C GLU A 89 14.17 12.13 -6.64
N LYS A 90 13.56 11.64 -5.55
CA LYS A 90 13.76 12.21 -4.21
C LYS A 90 14.60 11.34 -3.31
N PHE A 91 14.43 10.03 -3.34
CA PHE A 91 15.13 9.13 -2.41
C PHE A 91 16.36 8.46 -3.00
N TRP A 92 16.37 8.21 -4.32
CA TRP A 92 17.50 7.54 -4.98
C TRP A 92 18.38 8.48 -5.81
N SER A 93 18.01 9.75 -5.93
CA SER A 93 18.85 10.79 -6.51
C SER A 93 19.65 11.51 -5.43
N SER A 94 20.84 12.01 -5.77
CA SER A 94 21.62 12.84 -4.85
C SER A 94 20.94 14.20 -4.62
N SER A 95 21.26 14.89 -3.52
CA SER A 95 20.73 16.24 -3.27
C SER A 95 21.11 17.23 -4.37
N SER A 96 22.28 17.08 -4.99
CA SER A 96 22.73 17.88 -6.15
C SER A 96 21.92 17.63 -7.42
N GLU A 97 21.26 16.48 -7.53
CA GLU A 97 20.41 16.10 -8.67
C GLU A 97 18.92 16.35 -8.40
N GLY A 98 18.58 17.03 -7.29
CA GLY A 98 17.20 17.31 -6.90
C GLY A 98 16.58 16.30 -5.92
N GLY A 99 17.40 15.38 -5.41
CA GLY A 99 17.08 14.49 -4.31
C GLY A 99 16.86 15.20 -2.97
N LEU A 100 16.43 14.46 -1.96
CA LEU A 100 16.24 15.01 -0.61
C LEU A 100 17.58 15.43 0.01
N PRO A 101 17.60 16.45 0.89
CA PRO A 101 18.78 16.80 1.66
C PRO A 101 19.24 15.64 2.56
N SER A 102 20.54 15.61 2.85
CA SER A 102 21.10 14.64 3.80
C SER A 102 20.36 14.68 5.15
N GLY A 103 20.05 13.50 5.70
CA GLY A 103 19.29 13.36 6.94
C GLY A 103 17.77 13.43 6.80
N VAL A 104 17.24 13.80 5.63
CA VAL A 104 15.79 13.79 5.38
C VAL A 104 15.38 12.42 4.83
N ASN A 105 14.56 11.70 5.58
CA ASN A 105 14.12 10.35 5.24
C ASN A 105 12.63 10.25 4.92
N ARG A 106 11.93 11.36 4.71
CA ARG A 106 10.52 11.36 4.33
C ARG A 106 10.15 12.54 3.44
N THR A 107 9.10 12.38 2.67
CA THR A 107 8.49 13.46 1.92
C THR A 107 6.99 13.21 1.74
N ASP A 108 6.24 14.28 1.49
CA ASP A 108 4.80 14.25 1.30
C ASP A 108 4.47 14.47 -0.17
N ILE A 109 3.50 13.73 -0.68
CA ILE A 109 2.82 13.98 -1.95
C ILE A 109 1.33 14.20 -1.70
N PHE A 110 0.69 14.95 -2.59
CA PHE A 110 -0.73 15.25 -2.52
C PHE A 110 -1.39 14.87 -3.84
N VAL A 111 -2.43 14.03 -3.79
CA VAL A 111 -3.19 13.59 -4.96
C VAL A 111 -4.67 13.68 -4.64
N ASN A 112 -5.43 14.43 -5.44
CA ASN A 112 -6.86 14.69 -5.20
C ASN A 112 -7.19 15.17 -3.78
N GLY A 113 -6.29 15.96 -3.17
CA GLY A 113 -6.43 16.44 -1.80
C GLY A 113 -6.08 15.41 -0.72
N GLU A 114 -5.77 14.16 -1.08
CA GLU A 114 -5.28 13.15 -0.14
C GLU A 114 -3.78 13.31 0.10
N LYS A 115 -3.37 13.24 1.36
CA LYS A 115 -1.97 13.32 1.77
C LYS A 115 -1.38 11.92 1.89
N VAL A 116 -0.34 11.65 1.10
CA VAL A 116 0.46 10.43 1.20
C VAL A 116 1.89 10.79 1.59
N THR A 117 2.38 10.20 2.68
CA THR A 117 3.78 10.36 3.09
C THR A 117 4.57 9.11 2.74
N ILE A 118 5.72 9.32 2.12
CA ILE A 118 6.68 8.27 1.78
C ILE A 118 7.85 8.40 2.75
N TYR A 119 8.14 7.33 3.48
CA TYR A 119 9.26 7.24 4.42
C TYR A 119 10.28 6.25 3.89
N ARG A 120 11.56 6.61 4.00
CA ARG A 120 12.69 5.73 3.83
C ARG A 120 13.03 5.09 5.17
N GLU A 121 12.97 3.76 5.24
CA GLU A 121 13.10 3.02 6.49
C GLU A 121 14.14 1.87 6.41
N MET A 122 14.69 1.54 7.57
CA MET A 122 15.45 0.32 7.83
C MET A 122 14.54 -0.71 8.51
N ASN A 123 14.90 -1.99 8.42
CA ASN A 123 14.17 -3.13 8.98
C ASN A 123 12.80 -3.40 8.32
N VAL A 124 12.69 -3.11 7.02
CA VAL A 124 11.47 -3.38 6.25
C VAL A 124 11.42 -4.85 5.85
N GLY A 125 10.48 -5.60 6.43
CA GLY A 125 10.28 -7.04 6.19
C GLY A 125 11.29 -7.97 6.88
N ALA A 126 12.53 -7.52 7.12
CA ALA A 126 13.57 -8.25 7.86
C ALA A 126 14.61 -7.30 8.47
N PRO A 127 15.34 -7.69 9.53
CA PRO A 127 16.42 -6.90 10.11
C PRO A 127 17.44 -6.46 9.06
N LEU A 128 17.90 -5.20 9.16
CA LEU A 128 18.86 -4.56 8.26
C LEU A 128 18.41 -4.42 6.79
N ARG A 129 17.19 -4.86 6.43
CA ARG A 129 16.64 -4.68 5.09
C ARG A 129 16.06 -3.28 4.93
N LYS A 130 16.43 -2.62 3.83
CA LYS A 130 15.96 -1.29 3.48
C LYS A 130 14.66 -1.36 2.69
N GLY A 131 13.84 -0.35 2.85
CA GLY A 131 12.63 -0.18 2.06
C GLY A 131 11.94 1.15 2.29
N PHE A 132 10.66 1.17 1.99
CA PHE A 132 9.79 2.30 2.15
C PHE A 132 8.57 1.91 2.96
N ARG A 133 8.11 2.85 3.79
CA ARG A 133 6.75 2.87 4.31
C ARG A 133 5.99 3.96 3.57
N ILE A 134 4.82 3.62 3.08
CA ILE A 134 3.91 4.54 2.40
C ILE A 134 2.67 4.65 3.27
N THR A 135 2.37 5.86 3.72
CA THR A 135 1.25 6.14 4.62
C THR A 135 0.23 7.03 3.92
N ASN A 136 -1.00 6.56 3.75
CA ASN A 136 -2.13 7.40 3.38
C ASN A 136 -2.83 7.91 4.65
N PHE A 137 -2.69 9.20 4.94
CA PHE A 137 -3.30 9.84 6.12
C PHE A 137 -4.75 10.26 5.91
N SER A 138 -5.27 10.13 4.69
CA SER A 138 -6.63 10.52 4.32
C SER A 138 -7.61 9.36 4.38
N ARG A 139 -7.15 8.14 4.70
CA ARG A 139 -7.97 6.92 4.74
C ARG A 139 -7.78 6.17 6.05
N PRO A 140 -8.87 5.78 6.75
CA PRO A 140 -8.76 5.04 7.99
C PRO A 140 -8.27 3.61 7.76
N SER A 141 -7.58 3.07 8.77
CA SER A 141 -7.19 1.67 8.80
C SER A 141 -8.43 0.78 8.80
N ARG A 142 -8.36 -0.34 8.06
CA ARG A 142 -9.41 -1.35 8.04
C ARG A 142 -9.33 -2.32 9.23
N LYS A 143 -8.16 -2.44 9.83
CA LYS A 143 -7.86 -3.45 10.85
C LYS A 143 -7.71 -2.85 12.24
N PHE A 144 -7.24 -1.61 12.32
CA PHE A 144 -6.90 -0.95 13.58
C PHE A 144 -7.70 0.34 13.77
N LYS A 145 -7.72 0.86 15.00
CA LYS A 145 -8.37 2.15 15.34
C LYS A 145 -7.48 3.33 14.98
N GLU A 146 -6.94 3.32 13.77
CA GLU A 146 -6.00 4.31 13.25
C GLU A 146 -6.66 5.05 12.08
N ASN A 147 -6.37 6.35 11.96
CA ASN A 147 -6.93 7.20 10.91
C ASN A 147 -6.02 7.27 9.68
N PHE A 148 -5.19 6.24 9.45
CA PHE A 148 -4.28 6.15 8.32
C PHE A 148 -4.15 4.70 7.84
N GLN A 149 -3.63 4.52 6.64
CA GLN A 149 -3.29 3.23 6.06
C GLN A 149 -1.79 3.17 5.75
N ASP A 150 -1.11 2.15 6.24
CA ASP A 150 0.32 1.94 6.00
C ASP A 150 0.58 0.74 5.09
N PHE A 151 1.57 0.88 4.23
CA PHE A 151 2.08 -0.18 3.38
C PHE A 151 3.59 -0.15 3.32
N TRP A 152 4.22 -1.33 3.35
CA TRP A 152 5.67 -1.47 3.35
C TRP A 152 6.13 -2.19 2.08
N LEU A 153 7.18 -1.67 1.46
CA LEU A 153 7.82 -2.22 0.28
C LEU A 153 9.33 -2.22 0.49
N THR A 154 9.98 -3.35 0.25
CA THR A 154 11.44 -3.44 0.29
C THR A 154 12.07 -2.92 -1.00
N ASP A 155 13.34 -2.51 -0.95
CA ASP A 155 14.06 -2.09 -2.16
C ASP A 155 14.09 -3.18 -3.23
N ASP A 156 14.24 -4.42 -2.80
CA ASP A 156 14.28 -5.61 -3.66
C ASP A 156 12.93 -5.84 -4.35
N GLU A 157 11.82 -5.65 -3.63
CA GLU A 157 10.49 -5.71 -4.25
C GLU A 157 10.30 -4.64 -5.32
N LEU A 158 10.79 -3.42 -5.05
CA LEU A 158 10.71 -2.30 -5.98
C LEU A 158 11.59 -2.52 -7.22
N LEU A 159 12.85 -2.89 -7.02
CA LEU A 159 13.87 -2.94 -8.08
C LEU A 159 13.88 -4.27 -8.84
N ASN A 160 13.76 -5.40 -8.13
CA ASN A 160 14.00 -6.73 -8.70
C ASN A 160 12.71 -7.53 -8.91
N GLU A 161 11.65 -7.25 -8.15
CA GLU A 161 10.37 -7.95 -8.29
C GLU A 161 9.34 -7.17 -9.12
N GLY A 162 9.74 -6.08 -9.77
CA GLY A 162 8.92 -5.34 -10.75
C GLY A 162 7.85 -4.40 -10.16
N VAL A 163 7.78 -4.23 -8.84
CA VAL A 163 6.74 -3.38 -8.21
C VAL A 163 6.88 -1.92 -8.62
N LEU A 164 8.10 -1.39 -8.70
CA LEU A 164 8.31 0.01 -9.11
C LEU A 164 7.84 0.25 -10.54
N GLN A 165 8.12 -0.69 -11.45
CA GLN A 165 7.67 -0.62 -12.84
C GLN A 165 6.14 -0.67 -12.91
N ALA A 166 5.51 -1.59 -12.18
CA ALA A 166 4.07 -1.69 -12.11
C ALA A 166 3.41 -0.41 -11.57
N PHE A 167 4.04 0.26 -10.60
CA PHE A 167 3.57 1.55 -10.10
C PHE A 167 3.57 2.63 -11.19
N LYS A 168 4.61 2.68 -12.02
CA LYS A 168 4.70 3.62 -13.15
C LYS A 168 3.61 3.38 -14.20
N GLU A 169 3.25 2.12 -14.42
CA GLU A 169 2.24 1.70 -15.41
C GLU A 169 0.79 1.93 -14.96
N CYS A 170 0.55 2.28 -13.69
CA CYS A 170 -0.79 2.59 -13.17
C CYS A 170 -1.29 4.01 -13.51
N ALA A 171 -0.60 4.73 -14.41
CA ALA A 171 -0.92 6.09 -14.83
C ALA A 171 -2.15 6.16 -15.75
#